data_AF-A0A3N5LFA9-F1
#
_entry.id   AF-A0A3N5LFA9-F1
#
_cell.length_a   1.000
_cell.length_b   1.000
_cell.length_c   1.000
_cell.angle_alpha   90.00
_cell.angle_beta   90.00
_cell.angle_gamma   90.00
#
_symmetry.space_group_name_H-M   'P 1'
#
loop_
_entity.id
_entity.type
_entity.pdbx_description
1 polymer ?
#
loop_
_entity_poly.entity_id
_entity_poly.type
_entity_poly.pdbx_seq_one_letter_code
_entity_poly.pdbx_strand_id
1 'polypeptide(L)'
;FEELGLQGRRYVTDVVSPELIEATLGEPARAHPIRAYVGYNSEPLYASGRAEMALDEMERLGAFDRSYLLLFAPTGTGWVDQTMIECAEIFARGDIATCAIQYGRSPSFLALHKVALGRAQFRQLVWGVKQRLAERPPEKRPKVLVFGESLGAWSSSDVVMHQGIPGFDAYGIDRALWFGLPGLAKWSKTGMREGSSDLVPPGTVGAFDRYEQLAALSDEERDRMRAVVLDHDNDPIAQVSLRLAMKEPPWLRNRDRGRGVPESMSWVPLLTFIQVAVDAMNAMRVVPGEFKSFGHDYRGDTAQFVLAAYHLPAVSDEQMQKVAETLLRLEVERGERIKGSKEAAAPPGESKRTRGPRWLRDRTKADEGTPPAATTAGDAPADHQ
;
A
#
# COMPACT_ATOMS: atom_id res chain seq x y z
N PHE A 1 10.78 -17.29 5.36
CA PHE A 1 9.32 -17.28 5.12
C PHE A 1 8.52 -17.38 6.42
N GLU A 2 8.81 -18.34 7.31
CA GLU A 2 8.03 -18.59 8.54
C GLU A 2 7.96 -17.38 9.48
N GLU A 3 9.03 -16.59 9.58
CA GLU A 3 9.11 -15.39 10.42
C GLU A 3 8.30 -14.19 9.91
N LEU A 4 7.85 -14.24 8.64
CA LEU A 4 7.09 -13.16 8.04
C LEU A 4 5.63 -13.16 8.53
N GLY A 5 5.12 -11.96 8.83
CA GLY A 5 3.69 -11.74 9.04
C GLY A 5 2.89 -11.87 7.73
N LEU A 6 1.55 -11.76 7.84
CA LEU A 6 0.63 -11.93 6.71
C LEU A 6 1.03 -11.11 5.47
N GLN A 7 1.34 -9.82 5.65
CA GLN A 7 1.68 -8.95 4.51
C GLN A 7 3.01 -9.31 3.87
N GLY A 8 4.03 -9.61 4.68
CA GLY A 8 5.33 -10.06 4.15
C GLY A 8 5.22 -11.38 3.40
N ARG A 9 4.42 -12.33 3.89
CA ARG A 9 4.17 -13.60 3.18
C ARG A 9 3.50 -13.36 1.83
N ARG A 10 2.45 -12.53 1.78
CA ARG A 10 1.78 -12.16 0.51
C ARG A 10 2.75 -11.51 -0.46
N TYR A 11 3.54 -10.54 0.02
CA TYR A 11 4.53 -9.85 -0.80
C TYR A 11 5.48 -10.82 -1.49
N VAL A 12 6.04 -11.80 -0.77
CA VAL A 12 7.02 -12.74 -1.36
C VAL A 12 6.39 -13.90 -2.14
N THR A 13 5.08 -14.15 -2.04
CA THR A 13 4.42 -15.25 -2.75
C THR A 13 3.71 -14.83 -4.03
N ASP A 14 3.19 -13.60 -4.09
CA ASP A 14 2.44 -13.08 -5.25
C ASP A 14 3.39 -12.46 -6.30
N VAL A 15 4.59 -13.02 -6.50
CA VAL A 15 5.56 -12.57 -7.52
C VAL A 15 5.07 -12.96 -8.91
N VAL A 16 5.12 -12.04 -9.88
CA VAL A 16 4.79 -12.35 -11.28
C VAL A 16 5.82 -13.34 -11.84
N SER A 17 5.36 -14.42 -12.46
CA SER A 17 6.25 -15.40 -13.08
C SER A 17 6.71 -14.97 -14.49
N PRO A 18 7.88 -15.40 -14.96
CA PRO A 18 8.32 -15.18 -16.34
C PRO A 18 7.29 -15.60 -17.39
N GLU A 19 6.60 -16.73 -17.19
CA GLU A 19 5.60 -17.25 -18.11
C GLU A 19 4.38 -16.31 -18.21
N LEU A 20 3.99 -15.69 -17.09
CA LEU A 20 2.91 -14.71 -17.09
C LEU A 20 3.33 -13.43 -17.82
N ILE A 21 4.57 -12.97 -17.64
CA ILE A 21 5.11 -11.80 -18.36
C ILE A 21 5.09 -12.06 -19.87
N GLU A 22 5.55 -13.24 -20.29
CA GLU A 22 5.59 -13.66 -21.70
C GLU A 22 4.19 -13.75 -22.29
N ALA A 23 3.24 -14.36 -21.56
CA ALA A 23 1.86 -14.45 -21.99
C ALA A 23 1.18 -13.08 -22.10
N THR A 24 1.49 -12.15 -21.21
CA THR A 24 0.90 -10.79 -21.19
C THR A 24 1.48 -9.90 -22.29
N LEU A 25 2.80 -9.89 -22.46
CA LEU A 25 3.46 -8.98 -23.40
C LEU A 25 3.65 -9.57 -24.80
N GLY A 26 3.63 -10.89 -24.95
CA GLY A 26 4.01 -11.57 -26.20
C GLY A 26 5.50 -11.48 -26.52
N GLU A 27 6.33 -11.16 -25.52
CA GLU A 27 7.78 -10.98 -25.63
C GLU A 27 8.49 -11.81 -24.55
N PRO A 28 9.72 -12.29 -24.79
CA PRO A 28 10.47 -13.04 -23.78
C PRO A 28 10.68 -12.26 -22.49
N ALA A 29 10.48 -12.92 -21.34
CA ALA A 29 10.88 -12.36 -20.07
C ALA A 29 12.42 -12.24 -20.00
N ARG A 30 12.91 -11.20 -19.32
CA ARG A 30 14.35 -10.95 -19.15
C ARG A 30 14.91 -11.65 -17.92
N ALA A 31 14.12 -11.77 -16.86
CA ALA A 31 14.48 -12.46 -15.64
C ALA A 31 13.22 -12.83 -14.83
N HIS A 32 13.40 -13.65 -13.79
CA HIS A 32 12.41 -13.76 -12.72
C HIS A 32 12.54 -12.54 -11.80
N PRO A 33 11.43 -11.81 -11.53
CA PRO A 33 11.45 -10.69 -10.60
C PRO A 33 11.90 -11.13 -9.20
N ILE A 34 12.56 -10.21 -8.49
CA ILE A 34 13.03 -10.43 -7.12
C ILE A 34 12.19 -9.57 -6.16
N ARG A 35 11.72 -10.18 -5.07
CA ARG A 35 11.04 -9.50 -3.97
C ARG A 35 11.71 -9.81 -2.62
N ALA A 36 12.38 -8.82 -2.04
CA ALA A 36 12.98 -8.89 -0.71
C ALA A 36 12.09 -8.18 0.32
N TYR A 37 11.81 -8.83 1.45
CA TYR A 37 10.97 -8.26 2.50
C TYR A 37 11.54 -8.55 3.88
N VAL A 38 11.80 -7.50 4.65
CA VAL A 38 12.22 -7.63 6.06
C VAL A 38 11.01 -7.41 6.96
N GLY A 39 10.64 -8.47 7.69
CA GLY A 39 9.49 -8.49 8.57
C GLY A 39 9.71 -7.67 9.84
N TYR A 40 8.59 -7.26 10.46
CA TYR A 40 8.65 -6.48 11.71
C TYR A 40 9.37 -7.23 12.84
N ASN A 41 9.12 -8.54 12.97
CA ASN A 41 9.69 -9.38 14.03
C ASN A 41 11.17 -9.70 13.82
N SER A 42 11.70 -9.45 12.62
CA SER A 42 13.13 -9.49 12.34
C SER A 42 13.71 -8.22 12.97
N GLU A 43 13.96 -8.26 14.27
CA GLU A 43 14.44 -7.11 15.04
C GLU A 43 15.88 -7.35 15.50
N PRO A 44 16.87 -6.86 14.72
CA PRO A 44 18.21 -6.68 15.24
C PRO A 44 18.17 -5.74 16.44
N LEU A 45 19.11 -5.91 17.37
CA LEU A 45 19.15 -5.18 18.65
C LEU A 45 19.36 -3.66 18.51
N TYR A 46 19.47 -3.11 17.29
CA TYR A 46 19.81 -1.71 17.02
C TYR A 46 19.10 -1.16 15.77
N ALA A 47 19.04 0.18 15.67
CA ALA A 47 18.14 0.89 14.76
C ALA A 47 18.38 0.65 13.25
N SER A 48 19.63 0.45 12.81
CA SER A 48 19.97 0.24 11.39
C SER A 48 19.85 -1.21 10.94
N GLY A 49 19.79 -2.18 11.86
CA GLY A 49 19.99 -3.58 11.50
C GLY A 49 18.95 -4.15 10.52
N ARG A 50 17.71 -3.64 10.50
CA ARG A 50 16.71 -4.07 9.50
C ARG A 50 17.08 -3.62 8.08
N ALA A 51 17.69 -2.45 7.94
CA ALA A 51 18.20 -1.99 6.65
C ALA A 51 19.41 -2.81 6.22
N GLU A 52 20.31 -3.15 7.15
CA GLU A 52 21.46 -4.02 6.88
C GLU A 52 20.99 -5.43 6.44
N MET A 53 20.05 -6.03 7.16
CA MET A 53 19.43 -7.30 6.77
C MET A 53 18.77 -7.23 5.38
N ALA A 54 18.12 -6.12 5.05
CA ALA A 54 17.53 -5.93 3.73
C ALA A 54 18.60 -5.85 2.63
N LEU A 55 19.72 -5.15 2.89
CA LEU A 55 20.85 -5.04 1.96
C LEU A 55 21.52 -6.40 1.73
N ASP A 56 21.72 -7.17 2.78
CA ASP A 56 22.31 -8.50 2.68
C ASP A 56 21.40 -9.48 1.95
N GLU A 57 20.09 -9.42 2.20
CA GLU A 57 19.11 -10.24 1.48
C GLU A 57 18.99 -9.83 0.00
N MET A 58 19.04 -8.53 -0.29
CA MET A 58 19.11 -8.03 -1.67
C MET A 58 20.36 -8.52 -2.40
N GLU A 59 21.52 -8.50 -1.74
CA GLU A 59 22.77 -9.04 -2.29
C GLU A 59 22.64 -10.55 -2.55
N ARG A 60 22.15 -11.31 -1.57
CA ARG A 60 21.96 -12.77 -1.67
C ARG A 60 21.06 -13.17 -2.84
N LEU A 61 20.07 -12.34 -3.14
CA LEU A 61 19.11 -12.57 -4.22
C LEU A 61 19.61 -12.06 -5.59
N GLY A 62 20.74 -11.35 -5.65
CA GLY A 62 21.24 -10.74 -6.89
C GLY A 62 20.45 -9.50 -7.33
N ALA A 63 19.87 -8.76 -6.37
CA ALA A 63 19.05 -7.58 -6.66
C ALA A 63 19.83 -6.47 -7.37
N PHE A 64 21.12 -6.30 -7.04
CA PHE A 64 21.98 -5.27 -7.62
C PHE A 64 22.47 -5.59 -9.04
N ASP A 65 22.15 -6.78 -9.56
CA ASP A 65 22.44 -7.19 -10.94
C ASP A 65 21.27 -6.91 -11.90
N ARG A 66 20.13 -6.44 -11.38
CA ARG A 66 18.96 -6.06 -12.20
C ARG A 66 19.15 -4.67 -12.82
N SER A 67 18.38 -4.38 -13.87
CA SER A 67 18.35 -3.02 -14.44
C SER A 67 17.57 -2.02 -13.58
N TYR A 68 16.60 -2.52 -12.79
CA TYR A 68 15.74 -1.68 -11.94
C TYR A 68 15.76 -2.20 -10.50
N LEU A 69 15.94 -1.28 -9.54
CA LEU A 69 15.83 -1.54 -8.11
C LEU A 69 14.76 -0.63 -7.51
N LEU A 70 13.62 -1.20 -7.16
CA LEU A 70 12.47 -0.47 -6.62
C LEU A 70 12.40 -0.60 -5.10
N LEU A 71 12.63 0.50 -4.41
CA LEU A 71 12.57 0.61 -2.95
C LEU A 71 11.17 1.06 -2.55
N PHE A 72 10.45 0.19 -1.86
CA PHE A 72 9.06 0.37 -1.47
C PHE A 72 8.98 0.76 0.00
N ALA A 73 8.38 1.91 0.30
CA ALA A 73 8.00 2.24 1.67
C ALA A 73 6.59 1.69 1.95
N PRO A 74 6.45 0.61 2.74
CA PRO A 74 5.14 0.04 3.02
C PRO A 74 4.33 0.97 3.92
N THR A 75 3.03 0.70 4.04
CA THR A 75 2.18 1.38 5.03
C THR A 75 2.39 0.83 6.45
N GLY A 76 1.74 1.43 7.46
CA GLY A 76 1.98 1.12 8.88
C GLY A 76 1.73 -0.34 9.31
N THR A 77 1.05 -1.15 8.50
CA THR A 77 0.83 -2.59 8.71
C THR A 77 1.87 -3.48 8.01
N GLY A 78 2.75 -2.90 7.20
CA GLY A 78 3.59 -3.63 6.25
C GLY A 78 2.90 -3.91 4.91
N TRP A 79 1.68 -3.41 4.70
CA TRP A 79 0.98 -3.58 3.42
C TRP A 79 1.64 -2.75 2.31
N VAL A 80 1.60 -3.33 1.13
CA VAL A 80 2.16 -2.85 -0.14
C VAL A 80 1.13 -3.04 -1.24
N ASP A 81 1.07 -2.11 -2.18
CA ASP A 81 0.22 -2.22 -3.36
C ASP A 81 0.76 -3.31 -4.29
N GLN A 82 0.04 -4.43 -4.37
CA GLN A 82 0.43 -5.54 -5.22
C GLN A 82 0.23 -5.22 -6.70
N THR A 83 -0.85 -4.52 -7.07
CA THR A 83 -1.12 -4.14 -8.46
C THR A 83 -0.01 -3.25 -9.00
N MET A 84 0.50 -2.33 -8.17
CA MET A 84 1.67 -1.51 -8.55
C MET A 84 2.91 -2.39 -8.78
N ILE A 85 3.27 -3.26 -7.84
CA ILE A 85 4.47 -4.09 -7.97
C ILE A 85 4.38 -5.01 -9.19
N GLU A 86 3.27 -5.71 -9.35
CA GLU A 86 3.04 -6.62 -10.49
C GLU A 86 3.12 -5.86 -11.82
N CYS A 87 2.60 -4.65 -11.86
CA CYS A 87 2.70 -3.77 -13.01
C CYS A 87 4.17 -3.42 -13.34
N ALA A 88 4.95 -3.03 -12.33
CA ALA A 88 6.38 -2.73 -12.52
C ALA A 88 7.17 -3.98 -12.95
N GLU A 89 6.84 -5.15 -12.41
CA GLU A 89 7.45 -6.43 -12.80
C GLU A 89 7.18 -6.79 -14.25
N ILE A 90 5.94 -6.62 -14.72
CA ILE A 90 5.58 -6.87 -16.12
C ILE A 90 6.28 -5.87 -17.04
N PHE A 91 6.22 -4.56 -16.76
CA PHE A 91 6.84 -3.55 -17.62
C PHE A 91 8.37 -3.60 -17.62
N ALA A 92 9.00 -4.05 -16.53
CA ALA A 92 10.44 -4.32 -16.50
C ALA A 92 10.83 -5.65 -17.16
N ARG A 93 9.87 -6.43 -17.68
CA ARG A 93 10.06 -7.78 -18.24
C ARG A 93 10.73 -8.71 -17.22
N GLY A 94 10.44 -8.48 -15.94
CA GLY A 94 11.01 -9.20 -14.81
C GLY A 94 12.45 -8.84 -14.44
N ASP A 95 13.09 -7.92 -15.18
CA ASP A 95 14.42 -7.40 -14.84
C ASP A 95 14.35 -6.31 -13.75
N ILE A 96 13.71 -6.65 -12.63
CA ILE A 96 13.51 -5.76 -11.49
C ILE A 96 13.71 -6.51 -10.19
N ALA A 97 14.31 -5.83 -9.21
CA ALA A 97 14.29 -6.24 -7.83
C ALA A 97 13.53 -5.21 -6.99
N THR A 98 12.75 -5.69 -6.04
CA THR A 98 11.94 -4.84 -5.15
C THR A 98 12.26 -5.14 -3.69
N CYS A 99 12.34 -4.10 -2.87
CA CYS A 99 12.63 -4.25 -1.44
C CYS A 99 11.68 -3.43 -0.57
N ALA A 100 11.14 -4.06 0.47
CA ALA A 100 10.34 -3.40 1.50
C ALA A 100 10.79 -3.79 2.91
N ILE A 101 10.80 -2.82 3.83
CA ILE A 101 11.07 -3.06 5.24
C ILE A 101 9.86 -2.62 6.06
N GLN A 102 9.33 -3.55 6.85
CA GLN A 102 8.19 -3.29 7.70
C GLN A 102 8.59 -2.55 8.99
N TYR A 103 8.08 -1.34 9.19
CA TYR A 103 8.33 -0.55 10.40
C TYR A 103 7.19 -0.59 11.44
N GLY A 104 6.05 -1.21 11.13
CA GLY A 104 4.88 -1.20 12.01
C GLY A 104 3.98 -2.43 11.88
N ARG A 105 3.09 -2.62 12.87
CA ARG A 105 2.05 -3.67 12.91
C ARG A 105 0.62 -3.11 13.04
N SER A 106 0.46 -1.80 12.98
CA SER A 106 -0.81 -1.13 13.33
C SER A 106 -1.46 -0.52 12.08
N PRO A 107 -2.80 -0.54 11.97
CA PRO A 107 -3.51 0.15 10.89
C PRO A 107 -3.06 1.61 10.78
N SER A 108 -2.90 2.10 9.55
CA SER A 108 -2.18 3.34 9.20
C SER A 108 -2.60 4.56 10.03
N PHE A 109 -3.90 4.79 10.28
CA PHE A 109 -4.35 5.94 11.09
C PHE A 109 -3.81 5.91 12.54
N LEU A 110 -3.64 4.72 13.14
CA LEU A 110 -3.07 4.58 14.47
C LEU A 110 -1.54 4.69 14.47
N ALA A 111 -0.90 4.62 13.30
CA ALA A 111 0.56 4.61 13.13
C ALA A 111 1.16 5.95 12.69
N LEU A 112 0.38 7.05 12.66
CA LEU A 112 0.88 8.40 12.35
C LEU A 112 2.11 8.80 13.17
N HIS A 113 2.15 8.43 14.46
CA HIS A 113 3.30 8.64 15.35
C HIS A 113 4.56 7.83 14.93
N LYS A 114 4.41 6.81 14.08
CA LYS A 114 5.51 5.96 13.58
C LYS A 114 6.05 6.40 12.22
N VAL A 115 5.50 7.44 11.59
CA VAL A 115 6.05 7.97 10.32
C VAL A 115 7.51 8.37 10.46
N ALA A 116 7.89 8.93 11.62
CA ALA A 116 9.29 9.26 11.89
C ALA A 116 10.21 8.02 11.87
N LEU A 117 9.72 6.88 12.37
CA LEU A 117 10.42 5.60 12.34
C LEU A 117 10.49 5.04 10.91
N GLY A 118 9.37 5.03 10.19
CA GLY A 118 9.32 4.60 8.79
C GLY A 118 10.28 5.41 7.91
N ARG A 119 10.29 6.73 8.05
CA ARG A 119 11.23 7.64 7.38
C ARG A 119 12.68 7.35 7.75
N ALA A 120 12.98 7.15 9.04
CA ALA A 120 14.35 6.85 9.47
C ALA A 120 14.84 5.53 8.86
N GLN A 121 14.00 4.50 8.88
CA GLN A 121 14.30 3.20 8.30
C GLN A 121 14.47 3.26 6.77
N PHE A 122 13.55 3.92 6.06
CA PHE A 122 13.65 4.08 4.62
C PHE A 122 14.90 4.86 4.21
N ARG A 123 15.27 5.90 4.99
CA ARG A 123 16.53 6.63 4.80
C ARG A 123 17.75 5.73 4.92
N GLN A 124 17.79 4.84 5.91
CA GLN A 124 18.91 3.89 6.06
C GLN A 124 18.97 2.91 4.89
N LEU A 125 17.84 2.41 4.43
CA LEU A 125 17.78 1.52 3.25
C LEU A 125 18.33 2.22 2.01
N VAL A 126 17.79 3.39 1.66
CA VAL A 126 18.22 4.13 0.47
C VAL A 126 19.71 4.51 0.57
N TRP A 127 20.17 4.96 1.73
CA TRP A 127 21.59 5.27 1.94
C TRP A 127 22.48 4.04 1.75
N GLY A 128 22.11 2.90 2.33
CA GLY A 128 22.85 1.66 2.18
C GLY A 128 22.89 1.16 0.74
N VAL A 129 21.78 1.29 0.00
CA VAL A 129 21.73 1.00 -1.44
C VAL A 129 22.71 1.87 -2.20
N LYS A 130 22.73 3.19 -1.94
CA LYS A 130 23.70 4.10 -2.55
C LYS A 130 25.15 3.66 -2.29
N GLN A 131 25.46 3.23 -1.06
CA GLN A 131 26.81 2.74 -0.73
C GLN A 131 27.17 1.48 -1.52
N ARG A 132 26.29 0.47 -1.55
CA ARG A 132 26.50 -0.76 -2.34
C ARG A 132 26.66 -0.47 -3.84
N LEU A 133 25.88 0.47 -4.37
CA LEU A 133 26.00 0.87 -5.77
C LEU A 133 27.29 1.64 -6.06
N ALA A 134 27.81 2.41 -5.11
CA ALA A 134 29.06 3.16 -5.27
C ALA A 134 30.28 2.21 -5.50
N GLU A 135 30.21 0.99 -4.98
CA GLU A 135 31.23 -0.06 -5.15
C GLU A 135 31.17 -0.74 -6.54
N ARG A 136 30.13 -0.45 -7.34
CA ARG A 136 29.91 -1.05 -8.66
C ARG A 136 30.26 -0.06 -9.78
N PRO A 137 30.71 -0.54 -10.96
CA PRO A 137 30.91 0.33 -12.13
C PRO A 137 29.62 1.07 -12.51
N PRO A 138 29.66 2.38 -12.82
CA PRO A 138 28.47 3.19 -13.12
C PRO A 138 27.50 2.57 -14.14
N GLU A 139 28.04 1.95 -15.19
CA GLU A 139 27.31 1.31 -16.28
C GLU A 139 26.60 0.00 -15.89
N LYS A 140 26.90 -0.55 -14.70
CA LYS A 140 26.28 -1.77 -14.16
C LYS A 140 25.35 -1.50 -12.98
N ARG A 141 25.05 -0.23 -12.67
CA ARG A 141 24.18 0.13 -11.55
C ARG A 141 22.72 0.09 -12.02
N PRO A 142 21.80 -0.56 -11.29
CA PRO A 142 20.37 -0.41 -11.53
C PRO A 142 19.95 1.05 -11.41
N LYS A 143 18.88 1.42 -12.12
CA LYS A 143 18.11 2.61 -11.79
C LYS A 143 17.38 2.39 -10.46
N VAL A 144 17.56 3.29 -9.51
CA VAL A 144 16.91 3.24 -8.19
C VAL A 144 15.58 3.99 -8.26
N LEU A 145 14.51 3.22 -8.12
CA LEU A 145 13.13 3.70 -8.14
C LEU A 145 12.58 3.72 -6.71
N VAL A 146 11.74 4.68 -6.38
CA VAL A 146 11.10 4.79 -5.06
C VAL A 146 9.60 4.81 -5.21
N PHE A 147 8.91 4.04 -4.36
CA PHE A 147 7.47 4.12 -4.22
C PHE A 147 7.01 4.26 -2.79
N GLY A 148 5.87 4.93 -2.63
CA GLY A 148 5.04 4.76 -1.46
C GLY A 148 3.60 5.20 -1.73
N GLU A 149 2.68 4.61 -0.98
CA GLU A 149 1.26 5.01 -0.96
C GLU A 149 0.91 5.53 0.44
N SER A 150 0.18 6.64 0.52
CA SER A 150 -0.33 7.18 1.78
C SER A 150 0.79 7.45 2.81
N LEU A 151 0.81 6.72 3.93
CA LEU A 151 1.92 6.80 4.91
C LEU A 151 3.27 6.35 4.34
N GLY A 152 3.28 5.43 3.38
CA GLY A 152 4.49 5.03 2.65
C GLY A 152 4.99 6.19 1.79
N ALA A 153 4.09 6.90 1.11
CA ALA A 153 4.40 8.09 0.33
C ALA A 153 5.00 9.18 1.23
N TRP A 154 4.40 9.42 2.40
CA TRP A 154 4.93 10.36 3.39
C TRP A 154 6.32 9.92 3.87
N SER A 155 6.45 8.68 4.35
CA SER A 155 7.72 8.20 4.93
C SER A 155 8.88 8.24 3.94
N SER A 156 8.63 7.89 2.67
CA SER A 156 9.65 7.90 1.61
C SER A 156 9.97 9.31 1.10
N SER A 157 8.98 10.14 0.79
CA SER A 157 9.20 11.53 0.34
C SER A 157 9.92 12.37 1.39
N ASP A 158 9.62 12.17 2.68
CA ASP A 158 10.26 12.93 3.76
C ASP A 158 11.74 12.55 4.00
N VAL A 159 12.30 11.57 3.29
CA VAL A 159 13.76 11.34 3.30
C VAL A 159 14.52 12.54 2.75
N VAL A 160 13.96 13.19 1.72
CA VAL A 160 14.55 14.34 1.02
C VAL A 160 13.88 15.68 1.36
N MET A 161 13.06 15.75 2.42
CA MET A 161 12.24 16.93 2.77
C MET A 161 13.00 18.25 3.08
N HIS A 162 14.32 18.24 3.14
CA HIS A 162 15.15 19.44 3.35
C HIS A 162 16.07 19.72 2.16
N GLN A 163 16.06 18.85 1.15
CA GLN A 163 16.96 18.88 0.01
C GLN A 163 16.20 18.92 -1.32
N GLY A 164 14.96 18.43 -1.38
CA GLY A 164 14.19 18.31 -2.61
C GLY A 164 14.88 17.39 -3.62
N ILE A 165 14.93 17.80 -4.89
CA ILE A 165 15.54 17.03 -5.98
C ILE A 165 17.07 16.87 -5.83
N PRO A 166 17.86 17.86 -5.38
CA PRO A 166 19.25 17.62 -4.98
C PRO A 166 19.42 16.47 -3.98
N GLY A 167 18.39 16.21 -3.16
CA GLY A 167 18.34 15.07 -2.26
C GLY A 167 18.32 13.74 -3.00
N PHE A 168 17.64 13.64 -4.15
CA PHE A 168 17.65 12.44 -4.97
C PHE A 168 19.07 12.08 -5.43
N ASP A 169 19.87 13.05 -5.86
CA ASP A 169 21.27 12.79 -6.26
C ASP A 169 22.14 12.44 -5.02
N ALA A 170 21.87 13.10 -3.89
CA ALA A 170 22.51 12.80 -2.61
C ALA A 170 22.20 11.39 -2.08
N TYR A 171 21.07 10.81 -2.45
CA TYR A 171 20.66 9.46 -2.07
C TYR A 171 20.72 8.44 -3.22
N GLY A 172 21.08 8.86 -4.43
CA GLY A 172 21.14 7.99 -5.61
C GLY A 172 19.77 7.47 -6.04
N ILE A 173 18.71 8.28 -5.90
CA ILE A 173 17.36 7.98 -6.37
C ILE A 173 17.22 8.52 -7.79
N ASP A 174 16.86 7.68 -8.75
CA ASP A 174 16.59 8.10 -10.12
C ASP A 174 15.19 8.70 -10.24
N ARG A 175 14.17 7.96 -9.80
CA ARG A 175 12.76 8.35 -9.98
C ARG A 175 11.89 7.93 -8.79
N ALA A 176 10.86 8.71 -8.48
CA ALA A 176 9.89 8.40 -7.45
C ALA A 176 8.45 8.49 -7.96
N LEU A 177 7.60 7.57 -7.52
CA LEU A 177 6.16 7.62 -7.73
C LEU A 177 5.45 7.53 -6.37
N TRP A 178 4.56 8.46 -6.11
CA TRP A 178 3.83 8.53 -4.84
C TRP A 178 2.32 8.61 -5.08
N PHE A 179 1.58 7.72 -4.42
CA PHE A 179 0.12 7.71 -4.47
C PHE A 179 -0.47 8.27 -3.18
N GLY A 180 -1.45 9.16 -3.28
CA GLY A 180 -2.18 9.68 -2.12
C GLY A 180 -1.27 10.39 -1.13
N LEU A 181 -0.32 11.20 -1.60
CA LEU A 181 0.71 11.82 -0.77
C LEU A 181 0.05 12.81 0.20
N PRO A 182 0.04 12.53 1.53
CA PRO A 182 -0.72 13.34 2.46
C PRO A 182 -0.26 14.79 2.45
N GLY A 183 -1.20 15.74 2.47
CA GLY A 183 -0.89 17.17 2.61
C GLY A 183 -0.16 17.52 3.92
N LEU A 184 -0.11 16.59 4.87
CA LEU A 184 0.66 16.72 6.10
C LEU A 184 2.15 16.40 5.97
N ALA A 185 2.56 15.68 4.92
CA ALA A 185 3.95 15.38 4.64
C ALA A 185 4.76 16.67 4.51
N LYS A 186 6.01 16.68 4.98
CA LYS A 186 6.80 17.91 4.89
C LYS A 186 7.03 18.27 3.42
N TRP A 187 7.23 17.25 2.57
CA TRP A 187 7.25 17.40 1.11
C TRP A 187 6.07 18.28 0.60
N SER A 188 4.84 17.88 0.90
CA SER A 188 3.64 18.62 0.49
C SER A 188 3.51 19.98 1.19
N LYS A 189 3.74 20.04 2.51
CA LYS A 189 3.57 21.27 3.30
C LYS A 189 4.47 22.43 2.86
N THR A 190 5.63 22.14 2.28
CA THR A 190 6.61 23.16 1.89
C THR A 190 6.54 23.50 0.40
N GLY A 191 5.51 23.07 -0.33
CA GLY A 191 5.35 23.43 -1.73
C GLY A 191 6.15 22.55 -2.72
N MET A 192 6.80 21.47 -2.26
CA MET A 192 7.62 20.62 -3.14
C MET A 192 6.77 19.77 -4.09
N ARG A 193 5.53 19.45 -3.69
CA ARG A 193 4.56 18.73 -4.53
C ARG A 193 4.17 19.55 -5.75
N GLU A 194 4.11 20.87 -5.62
CA GLU A 194 3.71 21.83 -6.64
C GLU A 194 4.85 22.17 -7.61
N GLY A 195 6.05 21.60 -7.43
CA GLY A 195 7.14 21.72 -8.39
C GLY A 195 7.74 23.13 -8.54
N SER A 196 7.58 24.01 -7.54
CA SER A 196 7.87 25.45 -7.68
C SER A 196 8.66 26.06 -6.52
N SER A 197 9.80 25.45 -6.16
CA SER A 197 10.71 25.99 -5.13
C SER A 197 12.18 25.82 -5.51
N ASP A 198 13.10 26.49 -4.82
CA ASP A 198 14.55 26.31 -5.05
C ASP A 198 15.01 24.86 -4.83
N LEU A 199 14.32 24.11 -3.97
CA LEU A 199 14.60 22.70 -3.73
C LEU A 199 14.03 21.78 -4.82
N VAL A 200 13.08 22.28 -5.62
CA VAL A 200 12.39 21.52 -6.65
C VAL A 200 12.35 22.35 -7.93
N PRO A 201 13.38 22.23 -8.79
CA PRO A 201 13.45 22.99 -10.03
C PRO A 201 12.21 22.74 -10.91
N PRO A 202 11.74 23.74 -11.68
CA PRO A 202 10.54 23.58 -12.51
C PRO A 202 10.60 22.37 -13.43
N GLY A 203 9.50 21.60 -13.49
CA GLY A 203 9.37 20.40 -14.33
C GLY A 203 10.03 19.14 -13.78
N THR A 204 10.68 19.20 -12.61
CA THR A 204 11.26 18.00 -11.98
C THR A 204 10.27 17.22 -11.10
N VAL A 205 9.14 17.82 -10.75
CA VAL A 205 8.07 17.19 -9.98
C VAL A 205 6.73 17.55 -10.61
N GLY A 206 5.86 16.55 -10.79
CA GLY A 206 4.50 16.74 -11.26
C GLY A 206 3.50 16.06 -10.34
N ALA A 207 2.41 16.75 -10.03
CA ALA A 207 1.26 16.19 -9.32
C ALA A 207 0.05 16.13 -10.25
N PHE A 208 -0.59 14.97 -10.34
CA PHE A 208 -1.63 14.68 -11.31
C PHE A 208 -2.82 13.99 -10.63
N ASP A 209 -4.01 14.31 -11.10
CA ASP A 209 -5.28 13.66 -10.76
C ASP A 209 -5.58 12.51 -11.73
N ARG A 210 -5.12 12.60 -12.98
CA ARG A 210 -5.43 11.62 -14.03
C ARG A 210 -4.30 11.50 -15.04
N TYR A 211 -4.22 10.34 -15.69
CA TYR A 211 -3.11 10.08 -16.60
C TYR A 211 -3.09 11.04 -17.79
N GLU A 212 -4.23 11.54 -18.27
CA GLU A 212 -4.30 12.45 -19.41
C GLU A 212 -3.53 13.75 -19.16
N GLN A 213 -3.41 14.19 -17.90
CA GLN A 213 -2.62 15.38 -17.55
C GLN A 213 -1.12 15.13 -17.70
N LEU A 214 -0.66 13.93 -17.32
CA LEU A 214 0.72 13.49 -17.52
C LEU A 214 0.99 13.22 -19.01
N ALA A 215 0.02 12.64 -19.71
CA ALA A 215 0.11 12.30 -21.13
C ALA A 215 0.16 13.55 -22.04
N ALA A 216 -0.44 14.66 -21.61
CA ALA A 216 -0.45 15.93 -22.32
C ALA A 216 0.90 16.68 -22.29
N LEU A 217 1.82 16.29 -21.41
CA LEU A 217 3.18 16.82 -21.40
C LEU A 217 3.98 16.31 -22.60
N SER A 218 4.90 17.14 -23.09
CA SER A 218 5.89 16.73 -24.09
C SER A 218 6.82 15.65 -23.54
N ASP A 219 7.48 14.91 -24.44
CA ASP A 219 8.47 13.91 -24.05
C ASP A 219 9.60 14.53 -23.23
N GLU A 220 10.08 15.73 -23.60
CA GLU A 220 11.12 16.44 -22.85
C GLU A 220 10.67 16.87 -21.44
N GLU A 221 9.39 17.22 -21.26
CA GLU A 221 8.83 17.54 -19.95
C GLU A 221 8.70 16.27 -19.09
N ARG A 222 8.23 15.17 -19.68
CA ARG A 222 8.18 13.86 -19.01
C ARG A 222 9.55 13.36 -18.61
N ASP A 223 10.56 13.61 -19.44
CA ASP A 223 11.92 13.15 -19.17
C ASP A 223 12.59 13.87 -18.00
N ARG A 224 12.29 15.15 -17.84
CA ARG A 224 12.81 15.97 -16.72
C ARG A 224 12.22 15.61 -15.38
N MET A 225 11.01 15.04 -15.35
CA MET A 225 10.40 14.67 -14.08
C MET A 225 11.23 13.61 -13.37
N ARG A 226 11.47 13.84 -12.09
CA ARG A 226 12.15 12.92 -11.16
C ARG A 226 11.19 12.40 -10.10
N ALA A 227 10.12 13.13 -9.77
CA ALA A 227 9.03 12.61 -8.94
C ALA A 227 7.66 12.87 -9.56
N VAL A 228 6.81 11.85 -9.53
CA VAL A 228 5.42 11.92 -9.95
C VAL A 228 4.53 11.62 -8.75
N VAL A 229 3.55 12.48 -8.52
CA VAL A 229 2.54 12.30 -7.48
C VAL A 229 1.20 12.07 -8.16
N LEU A 230 0.56 10.93 -7.90
CA LEU A 230 -0.81 10.67 -8.32
C LEU A 230 -1.73 10.83 -7.12
N ASP A 231 -2.56 11.86 -7.18
CA ASP A 231 -3.48 12.23 -6.13
C ASP A 231 -4.83 12.59 -6.76
N HIS A 232 -5.82 11.72 -6.60
CA HIS A 232 -7.17 12.02 -7.06
C HIS A 232 -7.73 13.23 -6.31
N ASP A 233 -8.40 14.12 -7.02
CA ASP A 233 -9.01 15.33 -6.46
C ASP A 233 -10.03 14.99 -5.36
N ASN A 234 -10.69 13.83 -5.48
CA ASN A 234 -11.63 13.30 -4.51
C ASN A 234 -11.00 12.39 -3.44
N ASP A 235 -9.67 12.22 -3.41
CA ASP A 235 -9.00 11.48 -2.34
C ASP A 235 -8.91 12.32 -1.06
N PRO A 236 -9.69 11.97 -0.01
CA PRO A 236 -9.61 12.68 1.25
C PRO A 236 -8.20 12.65 1.84
N ILE A 237 -7.39 11.59 1.62
CA ILE A 237 -6.03 11.43 2.18
C ILE A 237 -5.04 12.40 1.55
N ALA A 238 -4.98 12.48 0.22
CA ALA A 238 -4.21 13.50 -0.48
C ALA A 238 -4.62 14.92 -0.04
N GLN A 239 -5.92 15.12 0.19
CA GLN A 239 -6.45 16.40 0.63
C GLN A 239 -6.21 16.66 2.13
N VAL A 240 -6.00 15.63 2.98
CA VAL A 240 -5.77 15.80 4.43
C VAL A 240 -4.56 16.71 4.65
N SER A 241 -4.88 17.97 4.93
CA SER A 241 -4.01 18.96 5.52
C SER A 241 -4.61 19.31 6.89
N LEU A 242 -3.77 19.75 7.84
CA LEU A 242 -4.23 20.21 9.16
C LEU A 242 -5.25 21.37 9.05
N ARG A 243 -5.33 22.01 7.87
CA ARG A 243 -6.37 23.00 7.52
C ARG A 243 -7.76 22.39 7.37
N LEU A 244 -7.93 21.17 6.85
CA LEU A 244 -9.25 20.54 6.67
C LEU A 244 -9.96 20.21 8.00
N ALA A 245 -9.20 20.06 9.09
CA ALA A 245 -9.76 19.90 10.43
C ALA A 245 -10.35 21.20 11.02
N MET A 246 -9.95 22.36 10.47
CA MET A 246 -10.24 23.70 11.02
C MET A 246 -10.95 24.64 10.01
N LYS A 247 -10.89 24.33 8.71
CA LYS A 247 -11.34 25.17 7.60
C LYS A 247 -11.72 24.31 6.40
N GLU A 248 -12.91 24.53 5.89
CA GLU A 248 -13.40 23.96 4.64
C GLU A 248 -12.41 24.21 3.47
N PRO A 249 -12.08 23.19 2.65
CA PRO A 249 -11.12 23.33 1.57
C PRO A 249 -11.68 24.13 0.38
N PRO A 250 -10.84 24.84 -0.40
CA PRO A 250 -11.29 25.69 -1.51
C PRO A 250 -12.10 24.95 -2.59
N TRP A 251 -11.80 23.68 -2.88
CA TRP A 251 -12.50 22.90 -3.90
C TRP A 251 -13.93 22.47 -3.49
N LEU A 252 -14.28 22.45 -2.20
CA LEU A 252 -15.66 22.28 -1.73
C LEU A 252 -16.50 23.57 -1.91
N ARG A 253 -15.82 24.73 -2.05
CA ARG A 253 -16.45 26.05 -2.21
C ARG A 253 -16.75 26.40 -3.66
N ASN A 254 -16.08 25.75 -4.60
CA ASN A 254 -16.29 25.96 -6.03
C ASN A 254 -17.43 25.08 -6.55
N ARG A 255 -18.14 25.58 -7.57
CA ARG A 255 -19.19 24.83 -8.27
C ARG A 255 -18.62 23.74 -9.19
N ASP A 256 -17.38 23.92 -9.64
CA ASP A 256 -16.63 22.94 -10.41
C ASP A 256 -15.80 22.09 -9.44
N ARG A 257 -16.48 21.12 -8.80
CA ARG A 257 -15.85 20.20 -7.86
C ARG A 257 -15.18 19.09 -8.68
N GLY A 258 -13.90 18.80 -8.42
CA GLY A 258 -13.10 17.82 -9.18
C GLY A 258 -13.76 16.45 -9.33
N ARG A 259 -13.18 15.57 -10.16
CA ARG A 259 -13.81 14.32 -10.61
C ARG A 259 -14.35 13.49 -9.42
N GLY A 260 -15.64 13.17 -9.47
CA GLY A 260 -16.27 12.28 -8.48
C GLY A 260 -16.59 12.92 -7.13
N VAL A 261 -16.53 14.24 -6.98
CA VAL A 261 -16.97 14.93 -5.75
C VAL A 261 -18.48 15.22 -5.82
N PRO A 262 -19.33 14.62 -4.95
CA PRO A 262 -20.77 14.84 -4.98
C PRO A 262 -21.17 16.29 -4.64
N GLU A 263 -22.20 16.82 -5.30
CA GLU A 263 -22.74 18.16 -5.02
C GLU A 263 -23.28 18.29 -3.58
N SER A 264 -23.76 17.19 -3.01
CA SER A 264 -24.29 17.12 -1.64
C SER A 264 -23.23 16.97 -0.55
N MET A 265 -21.94 16.83 -0.93
CA MET A 265 -20.86 16.70 0.03
C MET A 265 -20.74 17.99 0.87
N SER A 266 -20.86 17.84 2.19
CA SER A 266 -20.79 18.93 3.17
C SER A 266 -19.74 18.64 4.23
N TRP A 267 -19.08 19.70 4.71
CA TRP A 267 -17.94 19.62 5.64
C TRP A 267 -18.42 19.55 7.10
N VAL A 268 -18.06 18.49 7.84
CA VAL A 268 -18.29 18.39 9.30
C VAL A 268 -16.95 18.10 10.02
N PRO A 269 -16.43 19.02 10.85
CA PRO A 269 -15.10 18.88 11.45
C PRO A 269 -14.99 17.71 12.44
N LEU A 270 -13.80 17.09 12.46
CA LEU A 270 -13.36 15.99 13.33
C LEU A 270 -14.10 14.63 13.19
N LEU A 271 -15.41 14.64 12.95
CA LEU A 271 -16.22 13.43 12.73
C LEU A 271 -16.12 12.92 11.29
N THR A 272 -16.16 13.78 10.26
CA THR A 272 -15.97 13.35 8.86
C THR A 272 -14.57 12.79 8.61
N PHE A 273 -13.55 13.22 9.34
CA PHE A 273 -12.17 12.73 9.19
C PHE A 273 -12.01 11.26 9.61
N ILE A 274 -12.57 10.88 10.77
CA ILE A 274 -12.52 9.50 11.24
C ILE A 274 -13.55 8.66 10.50
N GLN A 275 -14.75 9.20 10.24
CA GLN A 275 -15.81 8.54 9.49
C GLN A 275 -15.37 8.22 8.05
N VAL A 276 -14.69 9.13 7.35
CA VAL A 276 -14.17 8.89 5.98
C VAL A 276 -12.96 7.96 5.96
N ALA A 277 -12.07 8.01 6.95
CA ALA A 277 -10.96 7.06 7.03
C ALA A 277 -11.45 5.63 7.36
N VAL A 278 -12.44 5.50 8.24
CA VAL A 278 -13.08 4.23 8.61
C VAL A 278 -14.00 3.74 7.49
N ASP A 279 -14.76 4.61 6.84
CA ASP A 279 -15.64 4.26 5.71
C ASP A 279 -14.85 3.99 4.44
N ALA A 280 -13.70 4.62 4.18
CA ALA A 280 -12.78 4.22 3.12
C ALA A 280 -12.16 2.84 3.41
N MET A 281 -11.77 2.57 4.66
CA MET A 281 -11.28 1.25 5.07
C MET A 281 -12.37 0.16 5.09
N ASN A 282 -13.64 0.49 5.36
CA ASN A 282 -14.76 -0.45 5.28
C ASN A 282 -15.31 -0.59 3.86
N ALA A 283 -15.18 0.44 3.02
CA ALA A 283 -15.41 0.41 1.59
C ALA A 283 -14.28 -0.29 0.82
N MET A 284 -13.16 -0.63 1.48
CA MET A 284 -12.26 -1.72 1.06
C MET A 284 -12.91 -3.12 1.18
N ARG A 285 -14.25 -3.23 1.25
CA ARG A 285 -14.95 -4.24 0.44
C ARG A 285 -14.78 -3.88 -1.04
N VAL A 286 -13.54 -4.04 -1.48
CA VAL A 286 -13.18 -4.15 -2.89
C VAL A 286 -14.08 -5.22 -3.46
N VAL A 287 -14.91 -4.86 -4.44
CA VAL A 287 -15.52 -5.86 -5.31
C VAL A 287 -14.37 -6.33 -6.20
N PRO A 288 -13.90 -7.58 -6.08
CA PRO A 288 -12.88 -8.08 -7.00
C PRO A 288 -13.38 -7.90 -8.43
N GLY A 289 -12.54 -7.40 -9.33
CA GLY A 289 -12.90 -7.24 -10.75
C GLY A 289 -13.38 -5.85 -11.19
N GLU A 290 -13.39 -4.84 -10.31
CA GLU A 290 -13.61 -3.43 -10.70
C GLU A 290 -12.44 -2.55 -10.27
N PHE A 291 -11.57 -2.17 -11.20
CA PHE A 291 -10.60 -1.09 -10.96
C PHE A 291 -11.33 0.25 -11.02
N LYS A 292 -11.13 1.07 -10.00
CA LYS A 292 -11.71 2.41 -9.90
C LYS A 292 -10.60 3.44 -9.80
N SER A 293 -10.90 4.64 -10.27
CA SER A 293 -10.10 5.86 -10.11
C SER A 293 -10.91 6.82 -9.24
N PHE A 294 -11.14 6.43 -7.99
CA PHE A 294 -12.06 7.14 -7.10
C PHE A 294 -11.57 7.08 -5.66
N GLY A 295 -11.41 8.24 -5.05
CA GLY A 295 -10.89 8.34 -3.69
C GLY A 295 -9.48 7.76 -3.64
N HIS A 296 -9.21 6.96 -2.60
CA HIS A 296 -7.89 6.36 -2.38
C HIS A 296 -7.70 5.00 -3.10
N ASP A 297 -8.45 4.74 -4.17
CA ASP A 297 -8.25 3.59 -5.05
C ASP A 297 -7.62 4.06 -6.37
N TYR A 298 -6.35 3.71 -6.59
CA TYR A 298 -5.51 4.13 -7.72
C TYR A 298 -5.35 3.08 -8.81
N ARG A 299 -5.98 1.91 -8.66
CA ARG A 299 -5.71 0.75 -9.52
C ARG A 299 -6.08 0.99 -10.99
N GLY A 300 -7.07 1.86 -11.25
CA GLY A 300 -7.45 2.25 -12.60
C GLY A 300 -6.37 3.01 -13.38
N ASP A 301 -5.56 3.81 -12.69
CA ASP A 301 -4.51 4.65 -13.28
C ASP A 301 -3.10 4.05 -13.12
N THR A 302 -2.95 3.05 -12.25
CA THR A 302 -1.65 2.49 -11.84
C THR A 302 -0.77 2.08 -13.01
N ALA A 303 -1.32 1.37 -14.00
CA ALA A 303 -0.49 0.86 -15.09
C ALA A 303 0.16 1.98 -15.92
N GLN A 304 -0.62 2.99 -16.28
CA GLN A 304 -0.14 4.10 -17.09
C GLN A 304 0.87 4.95 -16.32
N PHE A 305 0.61 5.23 -15.03
CA PHE A 305 1.53 5.99 -14.19
C PHE A 305 2.83 5.24 -13.89
N VAL A 306 2.80 3.93 -13.63
CA VAL A 306 4.01 3.15 -13.37
C VAL A 306 4.94 3.16 -14.59
N LEU A 307 4.39 2.91 -15.79
CA LEU A 307 5.16 2.95 -17.02
C LEU A 307 5.79 4.34 -17.24
N ALA A 308 4.97 5.38 -17.15
CA ALA A 308 5.39 6.74 -17.47
C ALA A 308 6.29 7.38 -16.39
N ALA A 309 6.04 7.15 -15.10
CA ALA A 309 6.81 7.79 -14.03
C ALA A 309 8.22 7.20 -13.89
N TYR A 310 8.37 5.89 -14.11
CA TYR A 310 9.63 5.19 -13.96
C TYR A 310 10.44 5.05 -15.24
N HIS A 311 9.87 5.44 -16.39
CA HIS A 311 10.49 5.23 -17.70
C HIS A 311 10.84 3.76 -17.92
N LEU A 312 9.88 2.89 -17.59
CA LEU A 312 10.04 1.49 -17.91
C LEU A 312 9.94 1.32 -19.44
N PRO A 313 10.50 0.22 -19.98
CA PRO A 313 10.48 -0.02 -21.41
C PRO A 313 9.08 0.11 -22.01
N ALA A 314 8.98 0.87 -23.10
CA ALA A 314 7.71 1.17 -23.75
C ALA A 314 6.97 -0.10 -24.19
N VAL A 315 5.63 -0.01 -24.18
CA VAL A 315 4.71 -1.04 -24.66
C VAL A 315 3.73 -0.42 -25.66
N SER A 316 3.16 -1.24 -26.54
CA SER A 316 2.06 -0.82 -27.41
C SER A 316 0.74 -0.63 -26.63
N ASP A 317 -0.23 0.05 -27.22
CA ASP A 317 -1.57 0.18 -26.63
C ASP A 317 -2.24 -1.19 -26.41
N GLU A 318 -2.01 -2.15 -27.32
CA GLU A 318 -2.51 -3.52 -27.16
C GLU A 318 -1.86 -4.22 -25.96
N GLN A 319 -0.53 -4.07 -25.80
CA GLN A 319 0.17 -4.61 -24.63
C GLN A 319 -0.32 -3.94 -23.34
N MET A 320 -0.54 -2.62 -23.33
CA MET A 320 -1.10 -1.92 -22.18
C MET A 320 -2.48 -2.47 -21.79
N GLN A 321 -3.36 -2.74 -22.76
CA GLN A 321 -4.66 -3.37 -22.50
C GLN A 321 -4.51 -4.76 -21.89
N LYS A 322 -3.63 -5.61 -22.44
CA LYS A 322 -3.34 -6.95 -21.90
C LYS A 322 -2.77 -6.90 -20.48
N VAL A 323 -1.94 -5.89 -20.18
CA VAL A 323 -1.43 -5.66 -18.82
C VAL A 323 -2.58 -5.34 -17.88
N ALA A 324 -3.46 -4.41 -18.24
CA ALA A 324 -4.63 -4.06 -17.42
C ALA A 324 -5.53 -5.28 -17.15
N GLU A 325 -5.82 -6.09 -18.17
CA GLU A 325 -6.59 -7.34 -18.04
C GLU A 325 -5.88 -8.37 -17.14
N THR A 326 -4.56 -8.50 -17.27
CA THR A 326 -3.76 -9.41 -16.44
C THR A 326 -3.78 -8.99 -14.97
N LEU A 327 -3.58 -7.70 -14.69
CA LEU A 327 -3.63 -7.16 -13.33
C LEU A 327 -5.02 -7.38 -12.70
N LEU A 328 -6.09 -7.21 -13.48
CA LEU A 328 -7.45 -7.47 -13.03
C LEU A 328 -7.64 -8.94 -12.64
N ARG A 329 -7.17 -9.86 -13.49
CA ARG A 329 -7.22 -11.30 -13.23
C ARG A 329 -6.45 -11.67 -11.96
N LEU A 330 -5.23 -11.17 -11.80
CA LEU A 330 -4.40 -11.40 -10.61
C LEU A 330 -5.09 -10.94 -9.32
N GLU A 331 -5.75 -9.77 -9.36
CA GLU A 331 -6.49 -9.25 -8.22
C GLU A 331 -7.70 -10.12 -7.85
N VAL A 332 -8.45 -10.61 -8.86
CA VAL A 332 -9.57 -11.54 -8.63
C VAL A 332 -9.09 -12.84 -8.00
N GLU A 333 -8.08 -13.48 -8.59
CA GLU A 333 -7.50 -14.72 -8.08
C GLU A 333 -6.96 -14.55 -6.66
N ARG A 334 -6.30 -13.43 -6.37
CA ARG A 334 -5.83 -13.09 -5.01
C ARG A 334 -7.01 -12.95 -4.04
N GLY A 335 -8.07 -12.26 -4.44
CA GLY A 335 -9.29 -12.11 -3.66
C GLY A 335 -9.92 -13.46 -3.30
N GLU A 336 -9.97 -14.38 -4.26
CA GLU A 336 -10.45 -15.75 -4.06
C GLU A 336 -9.57 -16.56 -3.11
N ARG A 337 -8.24 -16.53 -3.28
CA ARG A 337 -7.28 -17.17 -2.34
C ARG A 337 -7.47 -16.66 -0.91
N ILE A 338 -7.63 -15.35 -0.74
CA ILE A 338 -7.85 -14.74 0.56
C ILE A 338 -9.18 -15.19 1.17
N LYS A 339 -10.26 -15.24 0.37
CA LYS A 339 -11.57 -15.71 0.82
C LYS A 339 -11.52 -17.19 1.25
N GLY A 340 -10.96 -18.05 0.41
CA GLY A 340 -10.81 -19.48 0.72
C GLY A 340 -9.97 -19.73 1.98
N SER A 341 -8.88 -18.97 2.19
CA SER A 341 -8.08 -19.08 3.42
C SER A 341 -8.85 -18.70 4.69
N LYS A 342 -9.75 -17.71 4.61
CA LYS A 342 -10.61 -17.31 5.74
C LYS A 342 -11.68 -18.34 6.04
N GLU A 343 -12.24 -18.97 5.01
CA GLU A 343 -13.21 -20.05 5.14
C GLU A 343 -12.57 -21.31 5.75
N ALA A 344 -11.35 -21.66 5.33
CA ALA A 344 -10.60 -22.78 5.90
C ALA A 344 -10.14 -22.55 7.35
N ALA A 345 -9.89 -21.29 7.74
CA ALA A 345 -9.51 -20.91 9.10
C ALA A 345 -10.72 -20.67 10.03
N ALA A 346 -11.95 -20.71 9.50
CA ALA A 346 -13.14 -20.59 10.32
C ALA A 346 -13.33 -21.86 11.15
N PRO A 347 -13.60 -21.76 12.47
CA PRO A 347 -13.90 -22.94 13.27
C PRO A 347 -15.10 -23.70 12.66
N PRO A 348 -15.11 -25.03 12.66
CA PRO A 348 -16.24 -25.81 12.16
C PRO A 348 -17.51 -25.31 12.84
N GLY A 349 -18.43 -24.78 12.05
CA GLY A 349 -19.55 -24.01 12.56
C GLY A 349 -20.33 -24.79 13.60
N GLU A 350 -20.44 -24.23 14.81
CA GLU A 350 -21.64 -24.47 15.61
C GLU A 350 -22.82 -24.18 14.68
N SER A 351 -23.62 -25.21 14.42
CA SER A 351 -24.89 -25.06 13.73
C SER A 351 -25.56 -23.79 14.28
N LYS A 352 -25.93 -22.86 13.39
CA LYS A 352 -26.77 -21.73 13.78
C LYS A 352 -28.02 -22.35 14.39
N ARG A 353 -28.05 -22.50 15.72
CA ARG A 353 -29.28 -22.67 16.47
C ARG A 353 -30.08 -21.42 16.16
N THR A 354 -30.99 -21.55 15.20
CA THR A 354 -32.07 -20.63 14.95
C THR A 354 -32.64 -20.27 16.32
N ARG A 355 -32.42 -19.03 16.76
CA ARG A 355 -33.10 -18.52 17.96
C ARG A 355 -34.59 -18.60 17.64
N GLY A 356 -35.25 -19.60 18.20
CA GLY A 356 -36.69 -19.81 18.02
C GLY A 356 -37.48 -18.55 18.41
N PRO A 357 -38.68 -18.38 17.83
CA PRO A 357 -39.48 -17.16 17.99
C PRO A 357 -39.72 -16.80 19.46
N ARG A 358 -39.69 -15.49 19.73
CA ARG A 358 -39.62 -14.85 21.06
C ARG A 358 -40.78 -15.20 22.01
N TRP A 359 -41.87 -15.78 21.51
CA TRP A 359 -43.05 -16.17 22.31
C TRP A 359 -42.89 -17.44 23.16
N LEU A 360 -41.80 -18.21 23.01
CA LEU A 360 -41.54 -19.39 23.83
C LEU A 360 -40.80 -19.07 25.14
N ARG A 361 -40.43 -17.80 25.37
CA ARG A 361 -39.64 -17.37 26.54
C ARG A 361 -40.45 -16.83 27.72
N ASP A 362 -41.76 -16.66 27.58
CA ASP A 362 -42.63 -16.08 28.62
C ASP A 362 -43.51 -17.10 29.37
N ARG A 363 -43.14 -18.39 29.35
CA ARG A 363 -43.87 -19.42 30.11
C ARG A 363 -43.12 -20.04 31.30
N THR A 364 -41.94 -19.53 31.64
CA THR A 364 -41.12 -20.03 32.77
C THR A 364 -40.81 -18.94 33.81
N LYS A 365 -41.65 -17.92 33.94
CA LYS A 365 -41.53 -16.87 34.98
C LYS A 365 -42.78 -16.66 35.84
N ALA A 366 -43.74 -17.57 35.80
CA ALA A 366 -44.89 -17.58 36.68
C ALA A 366 -45.09 -18.99 37.22
N ASP A 367 -44.29 -19.34 38.23
CA ASP A 367 -44.62 -20.28 39.32
C ASP A 367 -43.35 -20.67 40.06
N GLU A 368 -42.78 -19.75 40.85
CA GLU A 368 -41.93 -20.11 41.99
C GLU A 368 -42.17 -19.12 43.12
N GLY A 369 -43.23 -19.39 43.89
CA GLY A 369 -43.49 -18.77 45.18
C GLY A 369 -44.28 -19.76 46.04
N THR A 370 -43.80 -19.97 47.28
CA THR A 370 -44.41 -20.75 48.40
C THR A 370 -43.99 -22.25 48.47
N PRO A 371 -43.80 -22.85 49.68
CA PRO A 371 -42.52 -23.32 50.23
C PRO A 371 -42.51 -24.84 50.55
N PRO A 372 -41.44 -25.42 51.16
CA PRO A 372 -41.20 -26.86 51.11
C PRO A 372 -41.96 -27.64 52.19
N ALA A 373 -42.38 -28.86 51.86
CA ALA A 373 -42.78 -29.87 52.83
C ALA A 373 -41.69 -30.94 52.94
N ALA A 374 -41.33 -31.25 54.17
CA ALA A 374 -40.25 -32.15 54.56
C ALA A 374 -40.72 -33.60 54.81
N THR A 375 -39.72 -34.49 54.88
CA THR A 375 -39.71 -35.87 55.43
C THR A 375 -40.36 -36.95 54.53
N THR A 376 -39.81 -38.16 54.36
CA THR A 376 -39.11 -39.06 55.31
C THR A 376 -38.14 -40.03 54.62
N ALA A 377 -37.28 -40.61 55.45
CA ALA A 377 -36.16 -41.53 55.20
C ALA A 377 -36.52 -42.94 54.69
N GLY A 378 -35.50 -43.62 54.14
CA GLY A 378 -35.44 -45.06 53.94
C GLY A 378 -34.02 -45.52 53.61
N ASP A 379 -33.38 -46.21 54.58
CA ASP A 379 -32.16 -47.00 54.48
C ASP A 379 -32.25 -48.03 53.32
N ALA A 380 -31.19 -48.58 52.70
CA ALA A 380 -29.99 -49.20 53.25
C ALA A 380 -28.98 -49.52 52.10
N PRO A 381 -27.73 -49.96 52.41
CA PRO A 381 -26.58 -50.02 51.50
C PRO A 381 -26.23 -51.43 50.99
N ALA A 382 -25.35 -51.51 49.99
CA ALA A 382 -24.42 -52.61 49.65
C ALA A 382 -23.89 -52.38 48.21
N ASP A 383 -22.70 -52.76 47.78
CA ASP A 383 -21.41 -53.03 48.38
C ASP A 383 -20.45 -53.29 47.19
N HIS A 384 -19.18 -52.97 47.39
CA HIS A 384 -17.96 -53.57 46.82
C HIS A 384 -17.63 -53.68 45.31
N GLN A 385 -16.41 -53.14 45.05
CA GLN A 385 -15.35 -53.47 44.08
C GLN A 385 -15.46 -52.97 42.64
#